data_AF-A0A1M7PY20-F1
#
_entry.id   AF-A0A1M7PY20-F1
#
_cell.length_a   1.000
_cell.length_b   1.000
_cell.length_c   1.000
_cell.angle_alpha   90.00
_cell.angle_beta   90.00
_cell.angle_gamma   90.00
#
_symmetry.space_group_name_H-M   'P 1'
#
loop_
_entity.id
_entity.type
_entity.pdbx_description
1 polymer ?
#
loop_
_entity_poly.entity_id
_entity_poly.type
_entity_poly.pdbx_seq_one_letter_code
_entity_poly.pdbx_strand_id
1 'polypeptide(L)'
;MTADTLQESARDTIKRSIRTVPDWPEAGVQFRDITPLLADPRTFRILIDEFVHRYFDVRPTAIAGLDARGFIIGSVLAYELNVGFIPIRKKGKLPFTTVQETYELEYGSATVEMHTDAVKPGDRIVLVDDLIATGGTMMAGMRLLQRLGAVVIEGAAIVDLPELHGSQRLREAGLPLFTLVDFSGH
;
A
#
# COMPACT_ATOMS: atom_id res chain seq x y z
N MET A 1 21.68 33.92 -19.03
CA MET A 1 20.84 33.61 -17.87
C MET A 1 19.42 33.44 -18.38
N THR A 2 18.69 32.50 -17.76
CA THR A 2 17.33 31.98 -18.03
C THR A 2 17.29 30.89 -19.13
N ALA A 3 16.73 29.69 -18.93
CA ALA A 3 15.96 29.13 -17.83
C ALA A 3 16.45 27.71 -17.52
N ASP A 4 16.91 27.51 -16.30
CA ASP A 4 17.04 26.17 -15.72
C ASP A 4 15.62 25.77 -15.33
N THR A 5 14.87 25.21 -16.28
CA THR A 5 13.56 24.63 -15.99
C THR A 5 13.85 23.42 -15.12
N LEU A 6 13.77 23.59 -13.79
CA LEU A 6 13.88 22.50 -12.83
C LEU A 6 12.98 21.35 -13.30
N GLN A 7 13.59 20.27 -13.77
CA GLN A 7 12.86 19.10 -14.19
C GLN A 7 12.24 18.49 -12.93
N GLU A 8 10.93 18.63 -12.82
CA GLU A 8 10.17 18.16 -11.67
C GLU A 8 10.32 16.64 -11.52
N SER A 9 10.59 16.18 -10.29
CA SER A 9 10.79 14.76 -10.04
C SER A 9 9.48 13.98 -10.16
N ALA A 10 9.58 12.66 -10.37
CA ALA A 10 8.42 11.77 -10.34
C ALA A 10 7.66 11.89 -9.01
N ARG A 11 8.38 11.96 -7.88
CA ARG A 11 7.80 12.12 -6.55
C ARG A 11 7.06 13.45 -6.38
N ASP A 12 7.62 14.56 -6.86
CA ASP A 12 6.95 15.86 -6.82
C ASP A 12 5.65 15.83 -7.65
N THR A 13 5.72 15.17 -8.81
CA THR A 13 4.55 14.95 -9.67
C THR A 13 3.46 14.15 -8.99
N ILE A 14 3.83 13.05 -8.33
CA ILE A 14 2.89 12.23 -7.56
C ILE A 14 2.30 13.05 -6.40
N LYS A 15 3.14 13.76 -5.64
CA LYS A 15 2.73 14.53 -4.44
C LYS A 15 1.71 15.62 -4.80
N ARG A 16 1.96 16.42 -5.85
CA ARG A 16 1.04 17.50 -6.23
C ARG A 16 -0.31 17.00 -6.76
N SER A 17 -0.35 15.77 -7.28
CA SER A 17 -1.55 15.16 -7.85
C SER A 17 -2.47 14.55 -6.80
N ILE A 18 -2.05 14.51 -5.53
CA ILE A 18 -2.87 14.05 -4.41
C ILE A 18 -3.60 15.27 -3.81
N ARG A 19 -4.93 15.17 -3.74
CA ARG A 19 -5.77 16.22 -3.16
C ARG A 19 -5.88 16.03 -1.65
N THR A 20 -5.80 17.13 -0.90
CA THR A 20 -6.17 17.11 0.52
C THR A 20 -7.63 17.55 0.67
N VAL A 21 -8.44 16.74 1.35
CA VAL A 21 -9.83 17.04 1.70
C VAL A 21 -9.89 17.24 3.21
N PRO A 22 -10.10 18.47 3.70
CA PRO A 22 -10.17 18.73 5.13
C PRO A 22 -11.49 18.20 5.73
N ASP A 23 -11.46 17.87 7.02
CA ASP A 23 -12.61 17.49 7.84
C ASP A 23 -13.39 16.30 7.30
N TRP A 24 -12.68 15.34 6.71
CA TRP A 24 -13.26 14.10 6.21
C TRP A 24 -12.43 12.88 6.64
N PRO A 25 -13.04 11.77 7.11
CA PRO A 25 -14.49 11.57 7.25
C PRO A 25 -15.09 12.31 8.46
N GLU A 26 -14.25 12.89 9.31
CA GLU A 26 -14.63 13.58 10.54
C GLU A 26 -13.81 14.87 10.71
N ALA A 27 -14.30 15.79 11.55
CA ALA A 27 -13.64 17.08 11.78
C ALA A 27 -12.21 16.91 12.33
N GLY A 28 -11.27 17.70 11.81
CA GLY A 28 -9.86 17.66 12.17
C GLY A 28 -9.00 16.80 11.24
N VAL A 29 -9.58 15.84 10.50
CA VAL A 29 -8.82 14.92 9.63
C VAL A 29 -8.43 15.57 8.31
N GLN A 30 -7.17 15.40 7.89
CA GLN A 30 -6.66 15.81 6.58
C GLN A 30 -6.59 14.64 5.60
N PHE A 31 -7.72 14.32 4.95
CA PHE A 31 -7.79 13.15 4.07
C PHE A 31 -6.96 13.32 2.78
N ARG A 32 -6.13 12.33 2.47
CA ARG A 32 -5.31 12.30 1.25
C ARG A 32 -6.01 11.51 0.16
N ASP A 33 -6.68 12.23 -0.72
CA ASP A 33 -7.42 11.68 -1.84
C ASP A 33 -6.49 11.49 -3.06
N ILE A 34 -6.18 10.22 -3.33
CA ILE A 34 -5.35 9.80 -4.47
C ILE A 34 -6.14 9.75 -5.79
N THR A 35 -7.46 9.93 -5.79
CA THR A 35 -8.25 9.74 -7.02
C THR A 35 -7.86 10.66 -8.18
N PRO A 36 -7.43 11.93 -7.99
CA PRO A 36 -6.95 12.75 -9.10
C PRO A 36 -5.62 12.25 -9.68
N LEU A 37 -4.74 11.68 -8.84
CA LEU A 37 -3.52 11.00 -9.25
C LEU A 37 -3.83 9.77 -10.12
N LEU A 38 -4.90 9.03 -9.82
CA LEU A 38 -5.31 7.86 -10.61
C LEU A 38 -6.05 8.24 -11.90
N ALA A 39 -6.78 9.36 -11.88
CA ALA A 39 -7.62 9.79 -13.00
C ALA A 39 -6.80 10.38 -14.17
N ASP A 40 -5.65 10.98 -13.89
CA ASP A 40 -4.75 11.47 -14.93
C ASP A 40 -3.83 10.35 -15.44
N PRO A 41 -3.86 10.02 -16.75
CA PRO A 41 -3.14 8.88 -17.28
C PRO A 41 -1.61 9.04 -17.18
N ARG A 42 -1.10 10.28 -17.17
CA ARG A 42 0.34 10.54 -17.10
C ARG A 42 0.84 10.31 -15.67
N THR A 43 0.16 10.86 -14.68
CA THR A 43 0.56 10.72 -13.28
C THR A 43 0.34 9.29 -12.79
N PHE A 44 -0.69 8.59 -13.25
CA PHE A 44 -0.87 7.18 -12.94
C PHE A 44 0.22 6.31 -13.56
N ARG A 45 0.65 6.57 -14.81
CA ARG A 45 1.80 5.88 -15.40
C ARG A 45 3.07 6.12 -14.60
N ILE A 46 3.38 7.37 -14.27
CA ILE A 46 4.55 7.73 -13.45
C ILE A 46 4.53 6.97 -12.10
N LEU A 47 3.37 6.92 -11.45
CA LEU A 47 3.20 6.20 -10.19
C LEU A 47 3.57 4.71 -10.30
N ILE A 48 3.05 4.04 -11.33
CA ILE A 48 3.30 2.60 -11.53
C ILE A 48 4.76 2.36 -11.93
N ASP A 49 5.33 3.20 -12.80
CA ASP A 49 6.71 3.07 -13.23
C ASP A 49 7.70 3.15 -12.05
N GLU A 50 7.44 4.01 -11.05
CA GLU A 50 8.25 4.08 -9.83
C GLU A 50 8.23 2.77 -9.03
N PHE A 51 7.06 2.13 -8.91
CA PHE A 51 6.97 0.81 -8.24
C PHE A 51 7.61 -0.30 -9.08
N VAL A 52 7.44 -0.28 -10.40
CA VAL A 52 8.08 -1.25 -11.30
C VAL A 52 9.60 -1.14 -11.18
N HIS A 53 10.16 0.07 -11.26
CA HIS A 53 11.60 0.32 -11.07
C HIS A 53 12.09 -0.17 -9.70
N ARG A 54 11.31 0.04 -8.62
CA ARG A 54 11.66 -0.43 -7.27
C ARG A 54 11.79 -1.96 -7.20
N TYR A 55 10.95 -2.70 -7.92
CA TYR A 55 10.80 -4.15 -7.76
C TYR A 55 11.33 -4.99 -8.93
N PHE A 56 11.78 -4.37 -10.02
CA PHE A 56 12.23 -5.07 -11.23
C PHE A 56 13.36 -6.09 -10.94
N ASP A 57 14.37 -5.68 -10.17
CA ASP A 57 15.49 -6.55 -9.79
C ASP A 57 15.17 -7.43 -8.57
N VAL A 58 14.26 -6.98 -7.71
CA VAL A 58 13.87 -7.71 -6.48
C VAL A 58 13.07 -8.97 -6.81
N ARG A 59 12.26 -8.93 -7.88
CA ARG A 59 11.43 -10.02 -8.41
C ARG A 59 10.62 -10.76 -7.32
N PRO A 60 9.55 -10.14 -6.78
CA PRO A 60 8.61 -10.86 -5.94
C PRO A 60 7.95 -12.01 -6.71
N THR A 61 7.42 -13.01 -6.00
CA THR A 61 6.64 -14.10 -6.63
C THR A 61 5.17 -13.74 -6.78
N ALA A 62 4.67 -12.81 -5.97
CA ALA A 62 3.35 -12.21 -6.10
C ALA A 62 3.26 -10.86 -5.37
N ILE A 63 2.23 -10.09 -5.70
CA ILE A 63 1.85 -8.85 -5.02
C ILE A 63 0.58 -9.11 -4.22
N ALA A 64 0.58 -8.79 -2.93
CA ALA A 64 -0.63 -8.78 -2.12
C ALA A 64 -1.16 -7.35 -1.98
N GLY A 65 -2.44 -7.12 -2.26
CA GLY A 65 -3.07 -5.81 -2.08
C GLY A 65 -4.05 -5.82 -0.91
N LEU A 66 -4.12 -4.71 -0.16
CA LEU A 66 -5.12 -4.48 0.89
C LEU A 66 -6.37 -3.80 0.32
N ASP A 67 -7.56 -4.27 0.73
CA ASP A 67 -8.85 -3.79 0.25
C ASP A 67 -9.15 -2.35 0.72
N ALA A 68 -9.59 -1.42 -0.13
CA ALA A 68 -9.82 -1.56 -1.58
C ALA A 68 -8.76 -0.85 -2.43
N ARG A 69 -8.21 0.26 -1.92
CA ARG A 69 -7.40 1.17 -2.73
C ARG A 69 -6.01 0.57 -3.02
N GLY A 70 -5.47 -0.26 -2.13
CA GLY A 70 -4.31 -1.09 -2.40
C GLY A 70 -4.45 -2.02 -3.60
N PHE A 71 -5.68 -2.43 -3.98
CA PHE A 71 -5.90 -3.26 -5.17
C PHE A 71 -5.60 -2.53 -6.46
N ILE A 72 -5.84 -1.22 -6.52
CA ILE A 72 -5.68 -0.44 -7.76
C ILE A 72 -4.22 -0.47 -8.19
N ILE A 73 -3.31 -0.16 -7.28
CA ILE A 73 -1.87 -0.17 -7.56
C ILE A 73 -1.32 -1.59 -7.57
N GLY A 74 -1.70 -2.40 -6.58
CA GLY A 74 -1.16 -3.74 -6.42
C GLY A 74 -1.45 -4.66 -7.61
N SER A 75 -2.65 -4.58 -8.19
CA SER A 75 -3.01 -5.40 -9.36
C SER A 75 -2.29 -4.98 -10.63
N VAL A 76 -2.14 -3.66 -10.86
CA VAL A 76 -1.40 -3.15 -12.02
C VAL A 76 0.10 -3.45 -11.88
N LEU A 77 0.67 -3.31 -10.69
CA LEU A 77 2.05 -3.69 -10.42
C LEU A 77 2.29 -5.20 -10.63
N ALA A 78 1.38 -6.06 -10.17
CA ALA A 78 1.45 -7.49 -10.40
C ALA A 78 1.46 -7.82 -11.90
N TYR A 79 0.59 -7.15 -12.67
CA TYR A 79 0.52 -7.28 -14.12
C TYR A 79 1.82 -6.86 -14.81
N GLU A 80 2.35 -5.68 -14.49
CA GLU A 80 3.60 -5.15 -15.09
C GLU A 80 4.83 -6.01 -14.73
N LEU A 81 4.86 -6.60 -13.53
CA LEU A 81 5.92 -7.53 -13.12
C LEU A 81 5.70 -8.98 -13.58
N ASN A 82 4.58 -9.27 -14.24
CA ASN A 82 4.17 -10.60 -14.68
C ASN A 82 4.14 -11.65 -13.54
N VAL A 83 3.48 -11.30 -12.44
CA VAL A 83 3.32 -12.14 -11.24
C VAL A 83 1.87 -12.20 -10.78
N GLY A 84 1.57 -13.10 -9.83
CA GLY A 84 0.24 -13.22 -9.25
C GLY A 84 -0.17 -12.00 -8.41
N PHE A 85 -1.47 -11.74 -8.35
CA PHE A 85 -2.07 -10.78 -7.42
C PHE A 85 -2.91 -11.50 -6.36
N ILE A 86 -2.74 -11.13 -5.10
CA ILE A 86 -3.41 -11.73 -3.94
C ILE A 86 -4.27 -10.66 -3.24
N PRO A 87 -5.60 -10.80 -3.25
CA PRO A 87 -6.46 -9.88 -2.52
C PRO A 87 -6.52 -10.25 -1.03
N ILE A 88 -6.24 -9.28 -0.15
CA ILE A 88 -6.52 -9.34 1.28
C ILE A 88 -7.73 -8.44 1.55
N ARG A 89 -8.84 -9.01 2.02
CA ARG A 89 -10.14 -8.34 2.08
C ARG A 89 -10.65 -8.16 3.49
N LYS A 90 -11.62 -7.25 3.65
CA LYS A 90 -12.44 -7.24 4.87
C LYS A 90 -13.22 -8.55 5.00
N LYS A 91 -13.52 -8.93 6.24
CA LYS A 91 -14.27 -10.16 6.57
C LYS A 91 -15.54 -10.34 5.73
N GLY A 92 -15.74 -11.56 5.23
CA GLY A 92 -16.94 -11.99 4.49
C GLY A 92 -16.96 -11.60 3.02
N LYS A 93 -15.84 -11.16 2.44
CA LYS A 93 -15.75 -10.77 1.01
C LYS A 93 -15.06 -11.81 0.13
N LEU A 94 -14.43 -12.82 0.73
CA LEU A 94 -13.72 -13.89 0.03
C LEU A 94 -14.55 -15.18 0.06
N PRO A 95 -14.77 -15.84 -1.10
CA PRO A 95 -15.69 -16.98 -1.18
C PRO A 95 -15.08 -18.33 -0.80
N PHE A 96 -13.75 -18.45 -0.76
CA PHE A 96 -13.07 -19.70 -0.45
C PHE A 96 -12.60 -19.75 1.02
N THR A 97 -11.94 -20.82 1.44
CA THR A 97 -11.44 -20.98 2.82
C THR A 97 -10.44 -19.88 3.16
N THR A 98 -10.62 -19.20 4.30
CA THR A 98 -9.81 -18.05 4.70
C THR A 98 -9.05 -18.24 6.00
N VAL A 99 -7.85 -17.66 6.09
CA VAL A 99 -7.24 -17.23 7.35
C VAL A 99 -7.70 -15.81 7.69
N GLN A 100 -7.81 -15.48 8.98
CA GLN A 100 -8.27 -14.19 9.46
C GLN A 100 -7.30 -13.58 10.47
N GLU A 101 -7.19 -12.25 10.48
CA GLU A 101 -6.45 -11.48 11.47
C GLU A 101 -7.26 -10.26 11.88
N THR A 102 -7.47 -10.13 13.19
CA THR A 102 -8.17 -8.99 13.80
C THR A 102 -7.16 -8.01 14.39
N TYR A 103 -7.39 -6.72 14.19
CA TYR A 103 -6.59 -5.64 14.76
C TYR A 103 -7.47 -4.57 15.39
N GLU A 104 -6.94 -3.96 16.45
CA GLU A 104 -7.59 -2.88 17.20
C GLU A 104 -7.55 -1.56 16.39
N LEU A 105 -8.64 -0.82 16.46
CA LEU A 105 -8.77 0.57 16.03
C LEU A 105 -8.88 1.46 17.28
N GLU A 106 -8.87 2.77 17.11
CA GLU A 106 -9.15 3.69 18.23
C GLU A 106 -10.54 3.44 18.84
N TYR A 107 -11.51 3.12 17.98
CA TYR A 107 -12.87 2.75 18.36
C TYR A 107 -13.26 1.42 17.70
N GLY A 108 -13.02 0.32 18.41
CA GLY A 108 -13.42 -1.03 18.01
C GLY A 108 -12.31 -1.84 17.35
N SER A 109 -12.68 -2.84 16.56
CA SER A 109 -11.72 -3.69 15.85
C SER A 109 -12.16 -3.96 14.42
N ALA A 110 -11.19 -4.29 13.56
CA ALA A 110 -11.42 -4.70 12.20
C ALA A 110 -10.76 -6.06 11.92
N THR A 111 -11.36 -6.85 11.04
CA THR A 111 -10.84 -8.15 10.63
C THR A 111 -10.60 -8.17 9.13
N VAL A 112 -9.40 -8.61 8.74
CA VAL A 112 -9.05 -8.91 7.35
C VAL A 112 -8.88 -10.41 7.13
N GLU A 113 -9.08 -10.83 5.90
CA GLU A 113 -9.07 -12.22 5.45
C GLU A 113 -8.24 -12.39 4.19
N MET A 114 -7.65 -13.58 4.05
CA MET A 114 -6.96 -14.02 2.85
C MET A 114 -7.26 -15.50 2.62
N HIS A 115 -7.39 -15.93 1.36
CA HIS A 115 -7.60 -17.36 1.08
C HIS A 115 -6.40 -18.20 1.54
N THR A 116 -6.66 -19.41 2.04
CA THR A 116 -5.64 -20.33 2.56
C THR A 116 -4.69 -20.86 1.48
N ASP A 117 -5.09 -20.80 0.22
CA ASP A 117 -4.34 -21.27 -0.95
C ASP A 117 -3.70 -20.12 -1.76
N ALA A 118 -3.79 -18.88 -1.27
CA ALA A 118 -3.31 -17.70 -1.98
C ALA A 118 -1.78 -17.64 -2.09
N VAL A 119 -1.05 -18.29 -1.18
CA VAL A 119 0.42 -18.34 -1.15
C VAL A 119 0.90 -19.74 -0.76
N LYS A 120 2.14 -20.03 -1.10
CA LYS A 120 2.89 -21.21 -0.66
C LYS A 120 4.02 -20.78 0.28
N PRO A 121 4.48 -21.68 1.18
CA PRO A 121 5.67 -21.43 1.97
C PRO A 121 6.86 -21.04 1.11
N GLY A 122 7.53 -19.94 1.47
CA GLY A 122 8.67 -19.38 0.74
C GLY A 122 8.32 -18.39 -0.37
N ASP A 123 7.03 -18.17 -0.69
CA ASP A 123 6.63 -17.11 -1.61
C ASP A 123 7.12 -15.74 -1.12
N ARG A 124 7.61 -14.91 -2.04
CA ARG A 124 8.21 -13.60 -1.74
C ARG A 124 7.22 -12.51 -2.13
N ILE A 125 6.63 -11.86 -1.14
CA ILE A 125 5.45 -11.01 -1.33
C ILE A 125 5.79 -9.56 -1.06
N VAL A 126 5.44 -8.68 -2.01
CA VAL A 126 5.29 -7.24 -1.72
C VAL A 126 3.85 -7.01 -1.29
N LEU A 127 3.67 -6.41 -0.11
CA LEU A 127 2.36 -6.06 0.42
C LEU A 127 2.08 -4.58 0.11
N VAL A 128 1.03 -4.30 -0.65
CA VAL A 128 0.71 -2.97 -1.18
C VAL A 128 -0.56 -2.41 -0.55
N ASP A 129 -0.49 -1.15 -0.14
CA ASP A 129 -1.65 -0.32 0.16
C ASP A 129 -1.53 1.05 -0.53
N ASP A 130 -2.56 1.88 -0.48
CA ASP A 130 -2.44 3.24 -0.99
C ASP A 130 -1.73 4.18 0.00
N LEU A 131 -2.00 4.04 1.29
CA LEU A 131 -1.51 4.94 2.32
C LEU A 131 -1.23 4.22 3.64
N ILE A 132 -0.16 4.62 4.33
CA ILE A 132 0.14 4.19 5.70
C ILE A 132 -0.28 5.30 6.66
N ALA A 133 -1.30 5.01 7.47
CA ALA A 133 -1.74 5.84 8.59
C ALA A 133 -1.20 5.27 9.91
N THR A 134 -2.00 4.50 10.64
CA THR A 134 -1.58 3.83 11.89
C THR A 134 -0.80 2.52 11.66
N GLY A 135 -0.77 2.03 10.41
CA GLY A 135 -0.11 0.78 10.01
C GLY A 135 -0.86 -0.51 10.37
N GLY A 136 -2.02 -0.44 11.04
CA GLY A 136 -2.75 -1.61 11.54
C GLY A 136 -3.14 -2.63 10.46
N THR A 137 -3.70 -2.15 9.33
CA THR A 137 -4.14 -3.01 8.23
C THR A 137 -2.96 -3.71 7.54
N MET A 138 -1.85 -2.99 7.31
CA MET A 138 -0.63 -3.56 6.73
C MET A 138 0.03 -4.58 7.66
N MET A 139 0.04 -4.32 8.97
CA MET A 139 0.49 -5.27 9.98
C MET A 139 -0.34 -6.57 9.94
N ALA A 140 -1.67 -6.44 9.86
CA ALA A 140 -2.56 -7.59 9.79
C ALA A 140 -2.35 -8.41 8.50
N GLY A 141 -2.20 -7.74 7.35
CA GLY A 141 -1.86 -8.38 6.08
C GLY A 141 -0.52 -9.12 6.14
N MET A 142 0.51 -8.51 6.73
CA MET A 142 1.82 -9.14 6.92
C MET A 142 1.71 -10.45 7.73
N ARG A 143 0.95 -10.43 8.83
CA ARG A 143 0.75 -11.60 9.69
C ARG A 143 -0.01 -12.72 9.00
N LEU A 144 -1.02 -12.40 8.18
CA LEU A 144 -1.73 -13.40 7.38
C LEU A 144 -0.79 -14.12 6.42
N LEU A 145 0.05 -13.37 5.70
CA LEU A 145 1.03 -13.91 4.76
C LEU A 145 2.05 -14.80 5.48
N GLN A 146 2.61 -14.32 6.60
CA GLN A 146 3.56 -15.08 7.41
C GLN A 146 2.96 -16.36 7.99
N ARG A 147 1.67 -16.34 8.40
CA ARG A 147 0.96 -17.53 8.92
C ARG A 147 0.87 -18.65 7.89
N LEU A 148 0.81 -18.31 6.60
CA LEU A 148 0.83 -19.29 5.50
C LEU A 148 2.26 -19.58 4.97
N GLY A 149 3.29 -19.08 5.66
CA GLY A 149 4.70 -19.36 5.37
C GLY A 149 5.31 -18.48 4.27
N ALA A 150 4.61 -17.43 3.81
CA ALA A 150 5.18 -16.48 2.87
C ALA A 150 6.17 -15.52 3.56
N VAL A 151 7.16 -15.06 2.81
CA VAL A 151 8.12 -14.04 3.20
C VAL A 151 7.66 -12.71 2.65
N VAL A 152 7.24 -11.80 3.53
CA VAL A 152 6.92 -10.42 3.14
C VAL A 152 8.21 -9.63 3.00
N ILE A 153 8.60 -9.31 1.77
CA ILE A 153 9.90 -8.69 1.48
C ILE A 153 9.89 -7.19 1.74
N GLU A 154 8.75 -6.53 1.51
CA GLU A 154 8.55 -5.10 1.72
C GLU A 154 7.05 -4.77 1.79
N GLY A 155 6.68 -3.81 2.64
CA GLY A 155 5.41 -3.11 2.56
C GLY A 155 5.56 -1.86 1.69
N ALA A 156 4.67 -1.68 0.72
CA ALA A 156 4.72 -0.58 -0.23
C ALA A 156 3.46 0.28 -0.13
N ALA A 157 3.62 1.61 -0.15
CA ALA A 157 2.49 2.52 -0.23
C ALA A 157 2.83 3.77 -1.05
N ILE A 158 1.80 4.46 -1.54
CA ILE A 158 1.99 5.76 -2.19
C ILE A 158 2.38 6.79 -1.13
N VAL A 159 1.58 6.85 -0.07
CA VAL A 159 1.64 7.91 0.95
C VAL A 159 2.03 7.34 2.32
N ASP A 160 2.93 8.04 3.02
CA ASP A 160 3.13 7.91 4.47
C ASP A 160 2.56 9.12 5.21
N LEU A 161 1.99 8.89 6.39
CA LEU A 161 1.59 9.94 7.35
C LEU A 161 2.43 9.80 8.63
N PRO A 162 3.64 10.39 8.67
CA PRO A 162 4.62 10.11 9.73
C PRO A 162 4.13 10.46 11.14
N GLU A 163 3.27 11.47 11.28
CA GLU A 163 2.69 11.92 12.56
C GLU A 163 1.79 10.86 13.22
N LEU A 164 1.31 9.88 12.45
CA LEU A 164 0.52 8.75 12.96
C LEU A 164 1.38 7.55 13.38
N HIS A 165 2.70 7.65 13.23
CA HIS A 165 3.70 6.66 13.65
C HIS A 165 3.53 5.25 13.06
N GLY A 166 2.66 5.05 12.07
CA GLY A 166 2.39 3.73 11.50
C GLY A 166 3.60 3.13 10.78
N SER A 167 4.30 3.93 9.99
CA SER A 167 5.49 3.45 9.27
C SER A 167 6.65 3.11 10.22
N GLN A 168 6.80 3.84 11.33
CA GLN A 168 7.74 3.49 12.39
C GLN A 168 7.38 2.14 13.02
N ARG A 169 6.13 1.98 13.45
CA ARG A 169 5.63 0.75 14.08
C ARG A 169 5.81 -0.48 13.19
N LEU A 170 5.60 -0.35 11.89
CA LEU A 170 5.79 -1.43 10.91
C LEU A 170 7.27 -1.81 10.78
N ARG A 171 8.18 -0.83 10.72
CA ARG A 171 9.63 -1.09 10.67
C ARG A 171 10.14 -1.76 11.95
N GLU A 172 9.67 -1.32 13.11
CA GLU A 172 9.99 -1.93 14.41
C GLU A 172 9.50 -3.38 14.50
N ALA A 173 8.38 -3.71 13.85
CA ALA A 173 7.88 -5.07 13.71
C ALA A 173 8.63 -5.91 12.66
N GLY A 174 9.68 -5.37 12.04
CA GLY A 174 10.52 -6.07 11.07
C GLY A 174 10.02 -6.02 9.63
N LEU A 175 9.09 -5.13 9.28
CA LEU A 175 8.65 -4.91 7.90
C LEU A 175 9.44 -3.75 7.25
N PRO A 176 10.33 -4.01 6.27
CA PRO A 176 10.87 -2.95 5.44
C PRO A 176 9.74 -2.22 4.72
N LEU A 177 9.88 -0.90 4.54
CA LEU A 177 8.87 -0.09 3.88
C LEU A 177 9.44 0.75 2.75
N PHE A 178 8.69 0.82 1.65
CA PHE A 178 8.89 1.76 0.56
C PHE A 178 7.66 2.64 0.38
N THR A 179 7.83 3.95 0.57
CA THR A 179 6.79 4.96 0.32
C THR A 179 7.31 6.01 -0.66
N LEU A 180 6.43 6.52 -1.51
CA LEU A 180 6.81 7.47 -2.56
C LEU A 180 6.81 8.91 -2.04
N VAL A 181 5.81 9.27 -1.23
CA VAL A 181 5.63 10.62 -0.70
C VAL A 181 5.14 10.58 0.75
N ASP A 182 5.45 11.62 1.51
CA ASP A 182 4.90 11.86 2.84
C ASP A 182 4.01 13.12 2.86
N PHE A 183 3.08 13.20 3.81
CA PHE A 183 2.33 14.42 4.12
C PHE A 183 2.36 14.71 5.61
N SER A 184 2.45 15.99 5.96
CA SER A 184 2.24 16.50 7.33
C SER A 184 0.75 16.71 7.61
N GLY A 185 0.33 16.55 8.87
CA GLY A 185 -1.06 16.60 9.31
C GLY A 185 -1.77 15.25 9.20
N HIS A 186 -2.60 14.97 10.20
CA HIS A 186 -3.41 13.77 10.37
C HIS A 186 -4.90 14.05 10.17
#